data_AF-A0A9X1GK39-F1
#
_entry.id   AF-A0A9X1GK39-F1
#
_cell.length_a   1.000
_cell.length_b   1.000
_cell.length_c   1.000
_cell.angle_alpha   90.00
_cell.angle_beta   90.00
_cell.angle_gamma   90.00
#
_symmetry.space_group_name_H-M   'P 1'
#
loop_
_entity.id
_entity.type
_entity.pdbx_description
1 polymer ?
#
loop_
_entity_poly.entity_id
_entity_poly.type
_entity_poly.pdbx_seq_one_letter_code
_entity_poly.pdbx_strand_id
1 'polypeptide(L)'
;MKLSTDVIIPDAKINQYLLLYREQDDKSKFLAQGGFTQDNSEQLKQAILELIQTEEAIEDSSNQYGIFYRVEGNLKGINRNLAVVTIWLERAIDKKIQFITLKPKKEKKS
;
A
#
# COMPACT_ATOMS: atom_id res chain seq x y z
N MET A 1 -7.52 -1.81 -14.14
CA MET A 1 -7.35 -0.37 -14.50
C MET A 1 -6.17 0.20 -13.72
N LYS A 2 -5.43 1.20 -14.22
CA LYS A 2 -4.38 1.86 -13.40
C LYS A 2 -5.00 2.98 -12.56
N LEU A 3 -4.52 3.16 -11.33
CA LEU A 3 -4.97 4.27 -10.49
C LEU A 3 -4.27 5.56 -10.94
N SER A 4 -5.01 6.67 -11.01
CA SER A 4 -4.45 7.99 -11.31
C SER A 4 -3.47 8.43 -10.21
N THR A 5 -2.66 9.45 -10.48
CA THR A 5 -1.70 9.99 -9.48
C THR A 5 -2.36 10.87 -8.41
N ASP A 6 -3.61 11.28 -8.61
CA ASP A 6 -4.41 12.05 -7.64
C ASP A 6 -5.00 11.12 -6.56
N VAL A 7 -4.11 10.45 -5.82
CA VAL A 7 -4.45 9.60 -4.68
C VAL A 7 -4.09 10.24 -3.35
N ILE A 8 -4.88 9.95 -2.33
CA ILE A 8 -4.62 10.38 -0.96
C ILE A 8 -3.84 9.27 -0.25
N ILE A 9 -2.59 9.55 0.11
CA ILE A 9 -1.80 8.71 1.03
C ILE A 9 -1.55 9.54 2.30
N PRO A 10 -2.29 9.31 3.40
CA PRO A 10 -2.08 10.07 4.64
C PRO A 10 -0.70 9.77 5.23
N ASP A 11 0.09 10.79 5.55
CA ASP A 11 1.44 10.59 6.07
C ASP A 11 1.45 9.82 7.40
N ALA A 12 0.42 10.03 8.24
CA ALA A 12 0.21 9.26 9.46
C ALA A 12 0.05 7.75 9.19
N LYS A 13 -0.52 7.34 8.04
CA LYS A 13 -0.61 5.91 7.69
C LYS A 13 0.76 5.32 7.38
N ILE A 14 1.68 6.11 6.85
CA ILE A 14 3.04 5.66 6.58
C ILE A 14 3.84 5.63 7.89
N ASN A 15 3.93 6.77 8.58
CA ASN A 15 4.88 6.98 9.68
C ASN A 15 4.43 6.37 11.01
N GLN A 16 3.13 6.41 11.27
CA GLN A 16 2.54 6.05 12.57
C GLN A 16 1.81 4.71 12.52
N TYR A 17 1.72 4.05 11.35
CA TYR A 17 1.01 2.78 11.21
C TYR A 17 1.81 1.72 10.45
N LEU A 18 2.29 1.99 9.23
CA LEU A 18 3.04 0.98 8.45
C LEU A 18 4.46 0.77 8.99
N LEU A 19 5.16 1.85 9.31
CA LEU A 19 6.57 1.82 9.72
C LEU A 19 6.78 1.78 11.23
N LEU A 20 5.69 1.86 12.01
CA LEU A 20 5.74 1.71 13.45
C LEU A 20 5.61 0.24 13.83
N TYR A 21 6.50 -0.24 14.70
CA TYR A 21 6.41 -1.59 15.25
C TYR A 21 5.09 -1.81 15.99
N ARG A 22 4.46 -2.96 15.75
CA ARG A 22 3.26 -3.41 16.48
C ARG A 22 3.41 -4.87 16.87
N GLU A 23 2.88 -5.26 18.02
CA GLU A 23 2.95 -6.66 18.47
C GLU A 23 2.10 -7.61 17.59
N GLN A 24 1.05 -7.09 16.96
CA GLN A 24 0.13 -7.83 16.10
C GLN A 24 0.11 -7.21 14.70
N ASP A 25 0.09 -8.07 13.66
CA ASP A 25 0.10 -7.68 12.24
C ASP A 25 1.21 -6.67 11.90
N ASP A 26 2.40 -6.88 12.46
CA ASP A 26 3.54 -5.99 12.27
C ASP A 26 3.96 -5.92 10.81
N LYS A 27 3.75 -4.75 10.21
CA LYS A 27 4.16 -4.46 8.84
C LYS A 27 5.57 -3.90 8.78
N SER A 28 6.07 -3.33 9.89
CA SER A 28 7.35 -2.64 9.93
C SER A 28 8.51 -3.61 9.72
N LYS A 29 8.52 -4.77 10.38
CA LYS A 29 9.53 -5.82 10.15
C LYS A 29 9.56 -6.33 8.71
N PHE A 30 8.40 -6.46 8.08
CA PHE A 30 8.34 -6.88 6.67
C PHE A 30 8.87 -5.78 5.75
N LEU A 31 8.46 -4.53 5.97
CA LEU A 31 8.91 -3.37 5.19
C LEU A 31 10.41 -3.10 5.37
N ALA A 32 10.95 -3.32 6.57
CA ALA A 32 12.37 -3.23 6.87
C ALA A 32 13.21 -4.22 6.04
N GLN A 33 12.66 -5.36 5.63
CA GLN A 33 13.35 -6.28 4.72
C GLN A 33 13.61 -5.63 3.36
N GLY A 34 12.73 -4.74 2.90
CA GLY A 34 12.91 -3.91 1.70
C GLY A 34 13.77 -2.68 1.95
N GLY A 35 14.21 -2.43 3.20
CA GLY A 35 14.97 -1.26 3.58
C GLY A 35 14.12 -0.05 3.96
N PHE A 36 12.80 -0.21 4.15
CA PHE A 36 11.93 0.89 4.57
C PHE A 36 11.87 1.01 6.10
N THR A 37 12.16 2.21 6.61
CA THR A 37 12.15 2.59 8.03
C THR A 37 11.48 3.96 8.19
N GLN A 38 11.26 4.39 9.43
CA GLN A 38 10.71 5.73 9.69
C GLN A 38 11.57 6.87 9.11
N ASP A 39 12.89 6.66 8.98
CA ASP A 39 13.82 7.67 8.44
C ASP A 39 13.68 7.87 6.92
N ASN A 40 13.04 6.94 6.21
CA ASN A 40 12.88 6.99 4.75
C ASN A 40 11.42 6.80 4.31
N SER A 41 10.47 7.26 5.12
CA SER A 41 9.04 7.17 4.84
C SER A 41 8.61 7.70 3.47
N GLU A 42 9.24 8.77 3.00
CA GLU A 42 8.96 9.33 1.68
C GLU A 42 9.33 8.35 0.56
N GLN A 43 10.38 7.55 0.72
CA GLN A 43 10.74 6.52 -0.27
C GLN A 43 9.70 5.41 -0.29
N LEU A 44 9.13 5.02 0.86
CA LEU A 44 8.01 4.08 0.90
C LEU A 44 6.79 4.64 0.17
N LYS A 45 6.46 5.93 0.40
CA LYS A 45 5.36 6.60 -0.28
C LYS A 45 5.55 6.63 -1.80
N GLN A 46 6.76 6.98 -2.26
CA GLN A 46 7.10 6.95 -3.68
C GLN A 46 7.01 5.54 -4.27
N ALA A 47 7.52 4.52 -3.57
CA ALA A 47 7.43 3.14 -4.04
C ALA A 47 5.97 2.65 -4.17
N ILE A 48 5.08 3.07 -3.26
CA ILE A 48 3.64 2.78 -3.34
C ILE A 48 3.00 3.51 -4.53
N LEU A 49 3.37 4.76 -4.79
CA LEU A 49 2.89 5.53 -5.94
C LEU A 49 3.35 4.93 -7.27
N GLU A 50 4.62 4.52 -7.37
CA GLU A 50 5.13 3.82 -8.54
C GLU A 50 4.36 2.52 -8.79
N LEU A 51 4.11 1.73 -7.73
CA LEU A 51 3.41 0.45 -7.83
C LEU A 51 2.02 0.62 -8.48
N ILE A 52 1.24 1.63 -8.09
CA ILE A 52 -0.11 1.83 -8.64
C ILE A 52 -0.12 2.42 -10.05
N GLN A 53 1.00 3.01 -10.49
CA GLN A 53 1.19 3.49 -11.85
C GLN A 53 1.66 2.37 -12.80
N THR A 54 2.38 1.37 -12.26
CA THR A 54 2.88 0.25 -13.06
C THR A 54 1.86 -0.89 -13.16
N GLU A 55 1.26 -1.25 -12.04
CA GLU A 55 0.38 -2.40 -11.90
C GLU A 55 -1.10 -2.05 -12.08
N GLU A 56 -1.92 -3.05 -12.41
CA GLU A 56 -3.36 -2.87 -12.48
C GLU A 56 -4.02 -2.99 -11.12
N ALA A 57 -4.94 -2.05 -10.84
CA ALA A 57 -5.94 -2.18 -9.82
C ALA A 57 -7.11 -3.05 -10.28
N ILE A 58 -7.49 -3.95 -9.39
CA ILE A 58 -8.63 -4.85 -9.50
C ILE A 58 -9.64 -4.42 -8.43
N GLU A 59 -10.90 -4.29 -8.81
CA GLU A 59 -12.00 -4.07 -7.85
C GLU A 59 -12.14 -5.30 -6.96
N ASP A 60 -12.12 -5.11 -5.65
CA ASP A 60 -12.12 -6.19 -4.64
C ASP A 60 -13.49 -6.34 -3.98
N SER A 61 -14.11 -5.22 -3.60
CA SER A 61 -15.45 -5.17 -3.00
C SER A 61 -15.98 -3.74 -2.97
N SER A 62 -17.24 -3.54 -2.60
CA SER A 62 -17.78 -2.20 -2.34
C SER A 62 -18.66 -2.21 -1.10
N ASN A 63 -18.81 -1.05 -0.47
CA ASN A 63 -19.73 -0.83 0.64
C ASN A 63 -20.25 0.62 0.64
N GLN A 64 -20.94 1.02 1.71
CA GLN A 64 -21.49 2.37 1.86
C GLN A 64 -20.43 3.50 1.79
N TYR A 65 -19.16 3.20 2.03
CA TYR A 65 -18.07 4.17 1.98
C TYR A 65 -17.44 4.28 0.59
N GLY A 66 -17.71 3.35 -0.32
CA GLY A 66 -17.20 3.37 -1.69
C GLY A 66 -16.71 2.01 -2.19
N ILE A 67 -15.83 2.05 -3.20
CA ILE A 67 -15.32 0.87 -3.89
C ILE A 67 -13.87 0.61 -3.46
N PHE A 68 -13.60 -0.61 -3.02
CA PHE A 68 -12.26 -1.07 -2.68
C PHE A 68 -11.55 -1.60 -3.91
N TYR A 69 -10.32 -1.13 -4.08
CA TYR A 69 -9.40 -1.60 -5.11
C TYR A 69 -8.19 -2.27 -4.47
N ARG A 70 -7.69 -3.28 -5.16
CA ARG A 70 -6.50 -4.02 -4.80
C ARG A 70 -5.48 -3.91 -5.92
N VAL A 71 -4.25 -3.53 -5.56
CA VAL A 71 -3.10 -3.55 -6.47
C VAL A 71 -2.09 -4.52 -5.92
N GLU A 72 -1.74 -5.52 -6.72
CA GLU A 72 -0.73 -6.52 -6.39
C GLU A 72 0.52 -6.31 -7.22
N GLY A 73 1.69 -6.42 -6.60
CA GLY A 73 2.95 -6.35 -7.34
C GLY A 73 4.14 -6.27 -6.40
N ASN A 74 5.27 -5.82 -6.95
CA ASN A 74 6.53 -5.74 -6.22
C ASN A 74 6.83 -4.30 -5.84
N LEU A 75 6.85 -4.03 -4.53
CA LEU A 75 7.32 -2.76 -3.99
C LEU A 75 8.85 -2.71 -4.14
N LYS A 76 9.36 -1.71 -4.85
CA LYS A 76 10.81 -1.53 -5.06
C LYS A 76 11.46 -0.99 -3.79
N GLY A 77 12.15 -1.85 -3.06
CA GLY A 77 12.90 -1.48 -1.87
C GLY A 77 14.37 -1.19 -2.17
N ILE A 78 15.04 -0.52 -1.24
CA ILE A 78 16.49 -0.27 -1.27
C ILE A 78 17.26 -1.59 -1.20
N ASN A 79 16.85 -2.48 -0.30
CA ASN A 79 17.55 -3.74 -0.05
C ASN A 79 17.06 -4.86 -0.97
N ARG A 80 15.75 -5.00 -1.11
CA ARG A 80 15.11 -5.96 -2.01
C ARG A 80 13.69 -5.55 -2.35
N ASN A 81 13.18 -6.12 -3.45
CA ASN A 81 11.77 -5.99 -3.80
C ASN A 81 10.89 -6.82 -2.86
N LEU A 82 9.74 -6.28 -2.50
CA LEU A 82 8.77 -6.94 -1.62
C LEU A 82 7.48 -7.21 -2.38
N ALA A 83 7.04 -8.47 -2.45
CA ALA A 83 5.75 -8.82 -3.01
C ALA A 83 4.63 -8.38 -2.06
N VAL A 84 3.78 -7.47 -2.52
CA VAL A 84 2.77 -6.80 -1.69
C VAL A 84 1.40 -6.77 -2.34
N VAL A 85 0.42 -6.53 -1.49
CA VAL A 85 -0.95 -6.22 -1.85
C VAL A 85 -1.30 -4.90 -1.17
N THR A 86 -1.62 -3.88 -1.94
CA THR A 86 -2.11 -2.59 -1.44
C THR A 86 -3.62 -2.51 -1.62
N ILE A 87 -4.28 -1.92 -0.63
CA ILE A 87 -5.74 -1.75 -0.58
C ILE A 87 -6.03 -0.25 -0.62
N TRP A 88 -6.95 0.11 -1.50
CA TRP A 88 -7.36 1.47 -1.79
C TRP A 88 -8.87 1.56 -1.71
N LEU A 89 -9.40 2.74 -1.37
CA LEU A 89 -10.82 3.03 -1.34
C LEU A 89 -11.08 4.24 -2.23
N GLU A 90 -11.83 4.06 -3.31
CA GLU A 90 -12.49 5.17 -3.98
C GLU A 90 -13.69 5.59 -3.14
N ARG A 91 -13.57 6.72 -2.47
CA ARG A 91 -14.55 7.20 -1.50
C ARG A 91 -15.82 7.64 -2.22
N ALA A 92 -16.98 7.18 -1.74
CA ALA A 92 -18.27 7.56 -2.32
C ALA A 92 -18.56 9.07 -2.23
N ILE A 93 -18.00 9.75 -1.22
CA ILE A 93 -18.32 11.14 -0.90
C ILE A 93 -17.68 12.18 -1.82
N ASP A 94 -16.49 11.89 -2.36
CA ASP A 94 -15.70 12.85 -3.15
C ASP A 94 -15.00 12.19 -4.35
N LYS A 95 -15.22 10.88 -4.56
CA LYS A 95 -14.60 10.08 -5.62
C LYS A 95 -13.09 10.04 -5.60
N LYS A 96 -12.47 10.48 -4.48
CA LYS A 96 -11.03 10.40 -4.31
C LYS A 96 -10.62 9.01 -3.89
N ILE A 97 -9.47 8.57 -4.41
CA ILE A 97 -8.89 7.29 -4.09
C ILE A 97 -7.95 7.48 -2.91
N GLN A 98 -8.21 6.77 -1.81
CA GLN A 98 -7.43 6.85 -0.60
C GLN A 98 -6.74 5.52 -0.30
N PHE A 99 -5.48 5.58 0.06
CA PHE A 99 -4.73 4.44 0.56
C PHE A 99 -5.26 3.98 1.92
N ILE A 100 -5.58 2.70 2.04
CA ILE A 100 -6.09 2.10 3.27
C ILE A 100 -5.00 1.35 4.02
N THR A 101 -4.32 0.41 3.34
CA THR A 101 -3.26 -0.40 3.93
C THR A 101 -2.41 -1.11 2.86
N LEU A 102 -1.23 -1.56 3.28
CA LEU A 102 -0.40 -2.53 2.57
C LEU A 102 -0.30 -3.81 3.41
N LYS A 103 -0.20 -4.97 2.75
CA LYS A 103 0.11 -6.25 3.38
C LYS A 103 1.06 -7.08 2.50
N PRO A 104 1.86 -7.98 3.08
CA PRO A 104 2.63 -8.95 2.30
C PRO A 104 1.70 -9.75 1.39
N LYS A 105 2.12 -9.98 0.14
CA LYS A 105 1.47 -10.95 -0.72
C LYS A 105 1.78 -12.33 -0.16
N LYS A 106 0.78 -12.96 0.47
CA LYS A 106 0.92 -14.34 0.92
C LYS A 106 1.17 -15.19 -0.32
N GLU A 107 2.29 -15.90 -0.35
CA GLU A 107 2.50 -16.95 -1.33
C GLU A 107 1.35 -17.96 -1.16
N LYS A 108 0.59 -18.20 -2.22
CA LYS A 108 -0.25 -19.40 -2.26
C LYS A 108 0.76 -20.55 -2.19
N LYS A 109 0.82 -21.23 -1.04
CA LYS A 109 1.43 -22.57 -0.99
C LYS A 109 0.64 -23.41 -2.00
N SER A 110 1.28 -23.69 -3.13
CA SER A 110 0.81 -24.67 -4.10
C SER A 110 0.95 -26.07 -3.53
#